data_AF-A0AAW3BZV0-F1
#
_entry.id   AF-A0AAW3BZV0-F1
#
_cell.length_a   1.000
_cell.length_b   1.000
_cell.length_c   1.000
_cell.angle_alpha   90.00
_cell.angle_beta   90.00
_cell.angle_gamma   90.00
#
_symmetry.space_group_name_H-M   'P 1'
#
loop_
_entity.id
_entity.type
_entity.pdbx_description
1 polymer ?
#
loop_
_entity_poly.entity_id
_entity_poly.type
_entity_poly.pdbx_seq_one_letter_code
_entity_poly.pdbx_strand_id
1 'polypeptide(L)'
;MLQRSFWRFAAGVAAASSATSGETLASFTARVGSLCQQMHGAGAEFGCVAVVPNEEQCRGLVAKCAIREGTTVISVPLQRCGISSEQLIKDNAFVQAMDPPSLDAVRHLMNTRSIRDPVMHEQLYLALLIAADHMNPASPRSDYYNLLPHPAIDDALVIQRHKDILDPLLLVEWDDYQREMLSILQHLLRRWSSPLTPPIQVAYWALRTVLSRMHMLPKAGLAPQQLGSTLSYTALSTVDQADLQTRWRRRFKSMLSSLTGNPADAEEYHLVPTLVPLLDMTPHISSSNVQVDVNTRDARVNSCAELRAVRDIDAGETIGLRFNTSQAPAFLLFRFGFIPQ
;
A
#
# COMPACT_ATOMS: atom_id res chain seq x y z
N MET A 1 -35.31 3.89 -33.07
CA MET A 1 -34.02 3.29 -33.47
C MET A 1 -32.90 4.21 -33.05
N LEU A 2 -32.31 3.97 -31.88
CA LEU A 2 -31.06 4.60 -31.41
C LEU A 2 -30.35 3.52 -30.60
N GLN A 3 -29.29 2.96 -31.17
CA GLN A 3 -28.52 1.85 -30.62
C GLN A 3 -27.84 2.28 -29.32
N ARG A 4 -28.25 1.66 -28.21
CA ARG A 4 -27.47 1.63 -26.97
C ARG A 4 -26.32 0.64 -27.18
N SER A 5 -25.12 1.16 -27.36
CA SER A 5 -23.90 0.36 -27.41
C SER A 5 -23.58 -0.18 -26.03
N PHE A 6 -24.10 -1.38 -25.73
CA PHE A 6 -23.68 -2.17 -24.58
C PHE A 6 -22.24 -2.65 -24.81
N TRP A 7 -21.27 -1.98 -24.17
CA TRP A 7 -19.94 -2.53 -24.01
C TRP A 7 -20.02 -3.69 -23.01
N ARG A 8 -20.30 -4.89 -23.50
CA ARG A 8 -20.06 -6.13 -22.78
C ARG A 8 -18.54 -6.31 -22.69
N PHE A 9 -17.94 -5.92 -21.57
CA PHE A 9 -16.63 -6.44 -21.20
C PHE A 9 -16.81 -7.94 -20.97
N ALA A 10 -16.39 -8.74 -21.94
CA ALA A 10 -16.20 -10.16 -21.74
C ALA A 10 -15.16 -10.30 -20.61
N ALA A 11 -15.58 -10.91 -19.50
CA ALA A 11 -14.69 -11.43 -18.47
C ALA A 11 -13.84 -12.55 -19.12
N GLY A 12 -12.81 -12.15 -19.84
CA GLY A 12 -11.71 -13.03 -20.19
C GLY A 12 -10.94 -13.27 -18.90
N VAL A 13 -11.01 -14.51 -18.42
CA VAL A 13 -10.09 -15.05 -17.40
C VAL A 13 -8.67 -14.79 -17.91
N ALA A 14 -8.07 -13.70 -17.44
CA ALA A 14 -6.74 -13.30 -17.82
C ALA A 14 -5.75 -14.08 -16.96
N ALA A 15 -5.54 -15.34 -17.32
CA ALA A 15 -4.31 -16.05 -16.99
C ALA A 15 -3.17 -15.39 -17.79
N ALA A 16 -2.51 -14.39 -17.21
CA ALA A 16 -1.26 -13.81 -17.70
C ALA A 16 -0.53 -13.24 -16.48
N SER A 17 0.59 -13.77 -15.99
CA SER A 17 1.68 -14.48 -16.65
C SER A 17 2.13 -15.73 -15.87
N SER A 18 1.89 -16.91 -16.44
CA SER A 18 2.63 -18.13 -16.08
C SER A 18 2.88 -18.91 -17.37
N ALA A 19 3.81 -18.43 -18.21
CA ALA A 19 4.20 -19.15 -19.41
C ALA A 19 5.61 -18.76 -19.87
N THR A 20 6.62 -19.02 -19.03
CA THR A 20 7.99 -19.36 -19.50
C THR A 20 8.75 -20.32 -18.56
N SER A 21 8.10 -20.96 -17.59
CA SER A 21 8.60 -22.21 -16.98
C SER A 21 7.39 -23.02 -16.50
N GLY A 22 7.34 -24.31 -16.82
CA GLY A 22 6.30 -25.24 -16.37
C GLY A 22 6.40 -25.58 -14.89
N GLU A 23 6.80 -24.62 -14.05
CA GLU A 23 6.88 -24.79 -12.60
C GLU A 23 5.50 -24.50 -12.02
N THR A 24 4.86 -25.55 -11.52
CA THR A 24 3.65 -25.41 -10.72
C THR A 24 4.03 -24.61 -9.48
N LEU A 25 3.43 -23.44 -9.29
CA LEU A 25 3.62 -22.63 -8.09
C LEU A 25 3.44 -23.52 -6.84
N ALA A 26 4.35 -23.40 -5.89
CA ALA A 26 4.22 -24.09 -4.62
C ALA A 26 2.88 -23.77 -3.95
N SER A 27 2.39 -24.68 -3.09
CA SER A 27 1.14 -24.47 -2.37
C SER A 27 1.15 -23.12 -1.63
N PHE A 28 -0.02 -22.49 -1.49
CA PHE A 28 -0.12 -21.18 -0.84
C PHE A 28 0.56 -21.18 0.55
N THR A 29 0.32 -22.21 1.36
CA THR A 29 0.97 -22.39 2.67
C THR A 29 2.50 -22.46 2.57
N ALA A 30 3.05 -23.15 1.56
CA ALA A 30 4.50 -23.22 1.37
C ALA A 30 5.08 -21.86 0.98
N ARG A 31 4.37 -21.09 0.14
CA ARG A 31 4.77 -19.71 -0.24
C ARG A 31 4.74 -18.75 0.95
N VAL A 32 3.72 -18.83 1.81
CA VAL A 32 3.67 -18.08 3.08
C VAL A 32 4.87 -18.45 3.96
N GLY A 33 5.18 -19.74 4.08
CA GLY A 33 6.33 -20.24 4.82
C GLY A 33 7.66 -19.68 4.31
N SER A 34 7.87 -19.68 2.99
CA SER A 34 9.05 -19.08 2.34
C SER A 34 9.19 -17.60 2.67
N LEU A 35 8.10 -16.83 2.53
CA LEU A 35 8.10 -15.41 2.87
C LEU A 35 8.46 -15.20 4.35
N CYS A 36 7.89 -15.98 5.27
CA CYS A 36 8.20 -15.86 6.69
C CYS A 36 9.69 -16.12 6.97
N GLN A 37 10.29 -17.11 6.31
CA GLN A 37 11.73 -17.40 6.43
C GLN A 37 12.58 -16.24 5.90
N GLN A 38 12.23 -15.68 4.75
CA GLN A 38 12.90 -14.53 4.16
C GLN A 38 12.82 -13.30 5.07
N MET A 39 11.62 -12.99 5.57
CA MET A 39 11.39 -11.87 6.47
C MET A 39 12.17 -12.04 7.78
N HIS A 40 12.19 -13.25 8.35
CA HIS A 40 13.00 -13.55 9.53
C HIS A 40 14.50 -13.37 9.25
N GLY A 41 15.01 -13.89 8.13
CA GLY A 41 16.40 -13.71 7.70
C GLY A 41 16.77 -12.25 7.42
N ALA A 42 15.81 -11.42 7.00
CA ALA A 42 16.00 -9.98 6.82
C ALA A 42 16.02 -9.18 8.14
N GLY A 43 15.64 -9.81 9.26
CA GLY A 43 15.61 -9.21 10.61
C GLY A 43 14.23 -8.82 11.10
N ALA A 44 13.15 -9.33 10.49
CA ALA A 44 11.80 -9.14 11.00
C ALA A 44 11.53 -10.03 12.23
N GLU A 45 10.82 -9.48 13.20
CA GLU A 45 10.46 -10.15 14.45
C GLU A 45 8.94 -10.26 14.55
N PHE A 46 8.45 -11.49 14.73
CA PHE A 46 7.02 -11.81 14.83
C PHE A 46 6.80 -13.11 15.61
N GLY A 47 7.66 -13.39 16.60
CA GLY A 47 7.67 -14.65 17.35
C GLY A 47 6.35 -14.96 18.06
N CYS A 48 5.66 -13.94 18.54
CA CYS A 48 4.35 -14.03 19.21
C CYS A 48 3.16 -14.15 18.25
N VAL A 49 3.40 -14.16 16.93
CA VAL A 49 2.37 -14.13 15.89
C VAL A 49 2.44 -15.37 15.01
N ALA A 50 1.30 -15.97 14.73
CA ALA A 50 1.10 -16.94 13.67
C ALA A 50 0.62 -16.19 12.41
N VAL A 51 1.38 -16.35 11.33
CA VAL A 51 1.05 -15.80 10.00
C VAL A 51 0.23 -16.84 9.27
N VAL A 52 -1.09 -16.65 9.28
CA VAL A 52 -2.07 -17.62 8.75
C VAL A 52 -3.04 -16.90 7.79
N PRO A 53 -2.52 -16.29 6.70
CA PRO A 53 -3.37 -15.60 5.76
C PRO A 53 -4.29 -16.59 5.04
N ASN A 54 -5.46 -16.11 4.60
CA ASN A 54 -6.28 -16.84 3.63
C ASN A 54 -5.83 -16.50 2.20
N GLU A 55 -6.09 -17.41 1.25
CA GLU A 55 -5.64 -17.25 -0.14
C GLU A 55 -6.38 -16.12 -0.87
N GLU A 56 -7.65 -15.86 -0.53
CA GLU A 56 -8.47 -14.83 -1.19
C GLU A 56 -7.94 -13.40 -0.93
N GLN A 57 -7.53 -13.13 0.30
CA GLN A 57 -7.15 -11.79 0.74
C GLN A 57 -5.67 -11.66 1.05
N CYS A 58 -4.95 -12.77 1.24
CA CYS A 58 -3.58 -12.79 1.75
C CYS A 58 -3.43 -11.91 3.01
N ARG A 59 -4.37 -12.05 3.94
CA ARG A 59 -4.41 -11.40 5.25
C ARG A 59 -4.82 -12.40 6.31
N GLY A 60 -4.21 -12.31 7.49
CA GLY A 60 -4.48 -13.20 8.61
C GLY A 60 -3.29 -13.30 9.56
N LEU A 61 -3.43 -12.66 10.72
CA LEU A 61 -2.45 -12.69 11.81
C LEU A 61 -3.18 -13.12 13.08
N VAL A 62 -2.61 -14.08 13.81
CA VAL A 62 -3.20 -14.62 15.04
C VAL A 62 -2.16 -14.62 16.14
N ALA A 63 -2.53 -14.20 17.35
CA ALA A 63 -1.64 -14.23 18.51
C ALA A 63 -1.38 -15.67 18.95
N LYS A 64 -0.11 -16.07 19.09
CA LYS A 64 0.28 -17.40 19.61
C LYS A 64 0.18 -17.49 21.13
N CYS A 65 0.29 -16.35 21.80
CA CYS A 65 0.27 -16.19 23.24
C CYS A 65 -0.43 -14.88 23.60
N ALA A 66 -0.72 -14.68 24.88
CA ALA A 66 -1.24 -13.40 25.34
C ALA A 66 -0.18 -12.30 25.15
N ILE A 67 -0.60 -11.16 24.60
CA ILE A 67 0.25 -10.00 24.34
C ILE A 67 -0.29 -8.83 25.16
N ARG A 68 0.58 -8.14 25.89
CA ARG A 68 0.20 -6.98 26.69
C ARG A 68 0.11 -5.71 25.86
N GLU A 69 -0.77 -4.81 26.24
CA GLU A 69 -0.83 -3.44 25.72
C GLU A 69 0.56 -2.76 25.69
N GLY A 70 0.84 -2.02 24.62
CA GLY A 70 2.09 -1.31 24.40
C GLY A 70 3.24 -2.17 23.87
N THR A 71 3.09 -3.50 23.84
CA THR A 71 4.12 -4.43 23.36
C THR A 71 4.21 -4.43 21.83
N THR A 72 5.42 -4.51 21.28
CA THR A 72 5.63 -4.73 19.86
C THR A 72 5.25 -6.17 19.48
N VAL A 73 4.28 -6.29 18.58
CA VAL A 73 3.67 -7.53 18.08
C VAL A 73 4.44 -8.06 16.87
N ILE A 74 4.72 -7.17 15.92
CA ILE A 74 5.54 -7.41 14.74
C ILE A 74 6.49 -6.23 14.59
N SER A 75 7.74 -6.47 14.19
CA SER A 75 8.69 -5.44 13.78
C SER A 75 9.34 -5.81 12.46
N VAL A 76 9.27 -4.92 11.47
CA VAL A 76 9.82 -5.13 10.12
C VAL A 76 10.83 -4.04 9.76
N PRO A 77 12.10 -4.40 9.46
CA PRO A 77 13.11 -3.44 9.01
C PRO A 77 12.73 -2.75 7.70
N LEU A 78 12.57 -1.42 7.71
CA LEU A 78 12.12 -0.66 6.56
C LEU A 78 13.16 -0.61 5.44
N GLN A 79 14.43 -0.48 5.78
CA GLN A 79 15.50 -0.38 4.78
C GLN A 79 15.61 -1.64 3.90
N ARG A 80 15.31 -2.82 4.46
CA ARG A 80 15.45 -4.12 3.78
C ARG A 80 14.15 -4.66 3.21
N CYS A 81 13.05 -4.46 3.92
CA CYS A 81 11.77 -5.08 3.59
C CYS A 81 10.75 -4.08 3.06
N GLY A 82 10.92 -2.78 3.32
CA GLY A 82 10.02 -1.75 2.82
C GLY A 82 10.05 -1.67 1.29
N ILE A 83 8.89 -1.35 0.72
CA ILE A 83 8.71 -1.14 -0.72
C ILE A 83 8.11 0.25 -0.91
N SER A 84 8.99 1.22 -1.14
CA SER A 84 8.66 2.61 -1.44
C SER A 84 9.18 2.99 -2.83
N SER A 85 8.70 4.11 -3.37
CA SER A 85 9.10 4.59 -4.69
C SER A 85 10.59 4.90 -4.76
N GLU A 86 11.15 5.51 -3.71
CA GLU A 86 12.58 5.81 -3.59
C GLU A 86 13.45 4.55 -3.58
N GLN A 87 13.10 3.54 -2.77
CA GLN A 87 13.85 2.29 -2.72
C GLN A 87 13.80 1.53 -4.06
N LEU A 88 12.63 1.50 -4.71
CA LEU A 88 12.49 0.85 -6.00
C LEU A 88 13.33 1.53 -7.08
N ILE A 89 13.30 2.86 -7.16
CA ILE A 89 14.12 3.57 -8.14
C ILE A 89 15.60 3.45 -7.80
N LYS A 90 16.01 3.55 -6.55
CA LYS A 90 17.43 3.56 -6.16
C LYS A 90 18.10 2.20 -6.30
N ASP A 91 17.43 1.15 -5.84
CA ASP A 91 18.07 -0.16 -5.62
C ASP A 91 17.78 -1.17 -6.75
N ASN A 92 16.96 -0.81 -7.74
CA ASN A 92 16.53 -1.72 -8.81
C ASN A 92 16.93 -1.24 -10.21
N ALA A 93 18.08 -1.73 -10.68
CA ALA A 93 18.60 -1.42 -12.01
C ALA A 93 17.64 -1.83 -13.16
N PHE A 94 16.84 -2.88 -12.96
CA PHE A 94 15.85 -3.30 -13.97
C PHE A 94 14.74 -2.26 -14.11
N VAL A 95 14.17 -1.80 -12.99
CA VAL A 95 13.15 -0.73 -13.00
C VAL A 95 13.71 0.56 -13.57
N GLN A 96 14.95 0.94 -13.23
CA GLN A 96 15.62 2.09 -13.85
C GLN A 96 15.75 1.94 -15.37
N ALA A 97 16.18 0.77 -15.86
CA ALA A 97 16.35 0.51 -17.28
C ALA A 97 15.02 0.51 -18.06
N MET A 98 13.90 0.26 -17.39
CA MET A 98 12.58 0.36 -18.00
C MET A 98 12.15 1.81 -18.26
N ASP A 99 12.79 2.81 -17.64
CA ASP A 99 12.45 4.24 -17.75
C ASP A 99 10.95 4.53 -17.47
N PRO A 100 10.45 4.23 -16.26
CA PRO A 100 9.06 4.45 -15.88
C PRO A 100 8.67 5.93 -15.93
N PRO A 101 7.38 6.25 -16.18
CA PRO A 101 6.87 7.61 -16.05
C PRO A 101 7.25 8.24 -14.71
N SER A 102 7.88 9.41 -14.75
CA SER A 102 8.28 10.12 -13.53
C SER A 102 7.09 10.56 -12.69
N LEU A 103 7.31 10.80 -11.40
CA LEU A 103 6.29 11.35 -10.50
C LEU A 103 5.69 12.66 -11.04
N ASP A 104 6.50 13.52 -11.66
CA ASP A 104 6.00 14.77 -12.26
C ASP A 104 5.09 14.52 -13.47
N ALA A 105 5.38 13.49 -14.28
CA ALA A 105 4.49 13.10 -15.36
C ALA A 105 3.14 12.57 -14.83
N VAL A 106 3.18 11.79 -13.75
CA VAL A 106 1.98 11.32 -13.02
C VAL A 106 1.18 12.50 -12.49
N ARG A 107 1.82 13.39 -11.72
CA ARG A 107 1.21 14.59 -11.14
C ARG A 107 0.58 15.47 -12.21
N HIS A 108 1.29 15.73 -13.30
CA HIS A 108 0.79 16.55 -14.40
C HIS A 108 -0.49 15.95 -14.99
N LEU A 109 -0.48 14.65 -15.33
CA LEU A 109 -1.65 13.99 -15.88
C LEU A 109 -2.84 13.98 -14.90
N MET A 110 -2.61 13.59 -13.65
CA MET A 110 -3.67 13.54 -12.63
C MET A 110 -4.29 14.93 -12.38
N ASN A 111 -3.47 15.98 -12.35
CA ASN A 111 -3.96 17.36 -12.24
C ASN A 111 -4.82 17.79 -13.43
N THR A 112 -4.47 17.40 -14.67
CA THR A 112 -5.33 17.66 -15.84
C THR A 112 -6.67 16.93 -15.79
N ARG A 113 -6.75 15.84 -15.00
CA ARG A 113 -7.97 15.10 -14.68
C ARG A 113 -8.65 15.57 -13.39
N SER A 114 -8.24 16.72 -12.85
CA SER A 114 -8.76 17.30 -11.60
C SER A 114 -8.49 16.49 -10.32
N ILE A 115 -7.63 15.47 -10.37
CA ILE A 115 -7.18 14.74 -9.17
C ILE A 115 -5.94 15.44 -8.62
N ARG A 116 -6.14 16.31 -7.63
CA ARG A 116 -5.09 17.18 -7.05
C ARG A 116 -4.53 16.66 -5.72
N ASP A 117 -4.93 15.47 -5.30
CA ASP A 117 -4.42 14.86 -4.06
C ASP A 117 -2.96 14.41 -4.27
N PRO A 118 -1.97 15.03 -3.59
CA PRO A 118 -0.57 14.66 -3.72
C PRO A 118 -0.30 13.23 -3.25
N VAL A 119 -1.09 12.70 -2.31
CA VAL A 119 -0.93 11.32 -1.84
C VAL A 119 -1.33 10.35 -2.95
N MET A 120 -2.43 10.60 -3.67
CA MET A 120 -2.83 9.78 -4.82
C MET A 120 -1.77 9.79 -5.93
N HIS A 121 -1.05 10.90 -6.12
CA HIS A 121 0.05 10.98 -7.09
C HIS A 121 1.18 10.00 -6.73
N GLU A 122 1.62 10.02 -5.47
CA GLU A 122 2.67 9.13 -4.96
C GLU A 122 2.24 7.66 -5.00
N GLN A 123 0.96 7.38 -4.72
CA GLN A 123 0.41 6.02 -4.74
C GLN A 123 0.38 5.44 -6.15
N LEU A 124 -0.08 6.23 -7.12
CA LEU A 124 -0.07 5.81 -8.52
C LEU A 124 1.37 5.64 -9.02
N TYR A 125 2.27 6.53 -8.63
CA TYR A 125 3.68 6.41 -8.98
C TYR A 125 4.31 5.12 -8.41
N LEU A 126 4.12 4.84 -7.11
CA LEU A 126 4.56 3.59 -6.49
C LEU A 126 3.98 2.37 -7.21
N ALA A 127 2.71 2.40 -7.59
CA ALA A 127 2.06 1.31 -8.32
C ALA A 127 2.73 1.03 -9.68
N LEU A 128 3.10 2.06 -10.43
CA LEU A 128 3.83 1.88 -11.70
C LEU A 128 5.20 1.23 -11.48
N LEU A 129 5.91 1.63 -10.43
CA LEU A 129 7.21 1.05 -10.10
C LEU A 129 7.11 -0.40 -9.64
N ILE A 130 6.08 -0.75 -8.86
CA ILE A 130 5.79 -2.14 -8.48
C ILE A 130 5.42 -2.96 -9.71
N ALA A 131 4.63 -2.41 -10.63
CA ALA A 131 4.29 -3.09 -11.88
C ALA A 131 5.55 -3.39 -12.72
N ALA A 132 6.51 -2.46 -12.79
CA ALA A 132 7.81 -2.70 -13.41
C ALA A 132 8.63 -3.77 -12.68
N ASP A 133 8.74 -3.68 -11.35
CA ASP A 133 9.50 -4.65 -10.54
C ASP A 133 8.91 -6.06 -10.63
N HIS A 134 7.58 -6.18 -10.71
CA HIS A 134 6.90 -7.46 -10.86
C HIS A 134 7.18 -8.14 -12.22
N MET A 135 7.49 -7.36 -13.26
CA MET A 135 7.92 -7.90 -14.56
C MET A 135 9.33 -8.52 -14.51
N ASN A 136 10.09 -8.34 -13.42
CA ASN A 136 11.40 -8.96 -13.20
C ASN A 136 11.28 -10.23 -12.34
N PRO A 137 11.40 -11.43 -12.93
CA PRO A 137 11.33 -12.69 -12.16
C PRO A 137 12.44 -12.82 -11.12
N ALA A 138 13.58 -12.16 -11.34
CA ALA A 138 14.73 -12.15 -10.43
C ALA A 138 14.62 -11.08 -9.33
N SER A 139 13.50 -10.36 -9.25
CA SER A 139 13.28 -9.38 -8.18
C SER A 139 13.32 -10.09 -6.81
N PRO A 140 14.02 -9.53 -5.80
CA PRO A 140 13.99 -10.06 -4.44
C PRO A 140 12.58 -10.00 -3.82
N ARG A 141 11.65 -9.28 -4.45
CA ARG A 141 10.25 -9.13 -4.02
C ARG A 141 9.29 -10.05 -4.78
N SER A 142 9.79 -10.84 -5.73
CA SER A 142 8.99 -11.73 -6.57
C SER A 142 8.11 -12.67 -5.73
N ASP A 143 8.68 -13.29 -4.69
CA ASP A 143 7.94 -14.18 -3.79
C ASP A 143 6.77 -13.49 -3.07
N TYR A 144 6.99 -12.24 -2.63
CA TYR A 144 5.93 -11.44 -2.03
C TYR A 144 4.84 -11.08 -3.06
N TYR A 145 5.21 -10.59 -4.24
CA TYR A 145 4.23 -10.24 -5.29
C TYR A 145 3.41 -11.44 -5.77
N ASN A 146 4.05 -12.61 -5.89
CA ASN A 146 3.38 -13.84 -6.28
C ASN A 146 2.46 -14.39 -5.18
N LEU A 147 2.66 -13.99 -3.92
CA LEU A 147 1.80 -14.35 -2.80
C LEU A 147 0.53 -13.51 -2.72
N LEU A 148 0.54 -12.30 -3.27
CA LEU A 148 -0.61 -11.39 -3.25
C LEU A 148 -1.76 -11.91 -4.16
N PRO A 149 -3.02 -11.55 -3.87
CA PRO A 149 -4.15 -11.96 -4.71
C PRO A 149 -4.07 -11.39 -6.13
N HIS A 150 -4.48 -12.20 -7.11
CA HIS A 150 -4.57 -11.85 -8.53
C HIS A 150 -5.98 -12.22 -9.05
N PRO A 151 -6.88 -11.25 -9.28
CA PRO A 151 -6.70 -9.80 -9.11
C PRO A 151 -6.58 -9.39 -7.64
N ALA A 152 -6.00 -8.21 -7.37
CA ALA A 152 -5.86 -7.70 -6.00
C ALA A 152 -7.23 -7.48 -5.34
N ILE A 153 -8.21 -7.06 -6.12
CA ILE A 153 -9.64 -7.00 -5.77
C ILE A 153 -10.43 -7.52 -6.98
N ASP A 154 -11.32 -8.47 -6.76
CA ASP A 154 -12.24 -8.97 -7.80
C ASP A 154 -13.45 -8.03 -7.91
N ASP A 155 -13.37 -7.07 -8.83
CA ASP A 155 -14.42 -6.08 -9.07
C ASP A 155 -15.77 -6.72 -9.46
N ALA A 156 -15.75 -7.86 -10.16
CA ALA A 156 -16.98 -8.55 -10.55
C ALA A 156 -17.68 -9.17 -9.33
N LEU A 157 -16.89 -9.79 -8.45
CA LEU A 157 -17.38 -10.33 -7.18
C LEU A 157 -17.84 -9.23 -6.23
N VAL A 158 -17.14 -8.10 -6.19
CA VAL A 158 -17.55 -6.91 -5.41
C VAL A 158 -18.92 -6.41 -5.87
N ILE A 159 -19.12 -6.18 -7.18
CA ILE A 159 -20.43 -5.78 -7.70
C ILE A 159 -21.49 -6.82 -7.35
N GLN A 160 -21.20 -8.12 -7.56
CA GLN A 160 -22.16 -9.18 -7.29
C GLN A 160 -22.63 -9.19 -5.83
N ARG A 161 -21.71 -8.94 -4.88
CA ARG A 161 -22.00 -8.88 -3.45
C ARG A 161 -22.79 -7.65 -3.04
N HIS A 162 -22.57 -6.52 -3.71
CA HIS A 162 -23.05 -5.21 -3.26
C HIS A 162 -24.21 -4.62 -4.06
N LYS A 163 -24.50 -5.13 -5.26
CA LYS A 163 -25.53 -4.58 -6.17
C LYS A 163 -26.93 -4.45 -5.57
N ASP A 164 -27.29 -5.32 -4.63
CA ASP A 164 -28.64 -5.40 -4.05
C ASP A 164 -28.71 -4.73 -2.66
N ILE A 165 -27.57 -4.28 -2.12
CA ILE A 165 -27.44 -3.80 -0.73
C ILE A 165 -26.99 -2.34 -0.69
N LEU A 166 -26.16 -1.90 -1.63
CA LEU A 166 -25.68 -0.51 -1.70
C LEU A 166 -26.62 0.36 -2.54
N ASP A 167 -26.63 1.66 -2.22
CA ASP A 167 -27.29 2.67 -3.03
C ASP A 167 -26.75 2.62 -4.47
N PRO A 168 -27.60 2.56 -5.51
CA PRO A 168 -27.18 2.61 -6.90
C PRO A 168 -26.24 3.78 -7.23
N LEU A 169 -26.39 4.93 -6.56
CA LEU A 169 -25.50 6.08 -6.75
C LEU A 169 -24.06 5.76 -6.32
N LEU A 170 -23.88 5.05 -5.19
CA LEU A 170 -22.55 4.63 -4.73
C LEU A 170 -21.88 3.67 -5.72
N LEU A 171 -22.66 2.82 -6.38
CA LEU A 171 -22.14 1.90 -7.40
C LEU A 171 -21.72 2.64 -8.68
N VAL A 172 -22.43 3.72 -9.05
CA VAL A 172 -22.03 4.60 -10.16
C VAL A 172 -20.74 5.33 -9.83
N GLU A 173 -20.63 5.92 -8.64
CA GLU A 173 -19.40 6.59 -8.18
C GLU A 173 -18.20 5.63 -8.16
N TRP A 174 -18.42 4.39 -7.71
CA TRP A 174 -17.40 3.35 -7.71
C TRP A 174 -16.94 2.98 -9.14
N ASP A 175 -17.86 2.82 -10.09
CA ASP A 175 -17.54 2.55 -11.50
C ASP A 175 -16.79 3.73 -12.13
N ASP A 176 -17.15 4.97 -11.78
CA ASP A 176 -16.44 6.18 -12.22
C ASP A 176 -14.99 6.21 -11.72
N TYR A 177 -14.74 5.85 -10.45
CA TYR A 177 -13.37 5.73 -9.93
C TYR A 177 -12.56 4.68 -10.71
N GLN A 178 -13.14 3.51 -10.97
CA GLN A 178 -12.48 2.46 -11.74
C GLN A 178 -12.13 2.93 -13.16
N ARG A 179 -13.08 3.54 -13.86
CA ARG A 179 -12.90 4.03 -15.23
C ARG A 179 -11.86 5.13 -15.33
N GLU A 180 -11.89 6.11 -14.41
CA GLU A 180 -10.94 7.22 -14.44
C GLU A 180 -9.52 6.72 -14.15
N MET A 181 -9.33 5.87 -13.14
CA MET A 181 -8.01 5.31 -12.82
C MET A 181 -7.46 4.41 -13.94
N LEU A 182 -8.32 3.60 -14.57
CA LEU A 182 -7.93 2.82 -15.76
C LEU A 182 -7.56 3.73 -16.93
N SER A 183 -8.31 4.81 -17.17
CA SER A 183 -7.99 5.79 -18.20
C SER A 183 -6.62 6.43 -17.97
N ILE A 184 -6.34 6.86 -16.74
CA ILE A 184 -5.06 7.45 -16.35
C ILE A 184 -3.92 6.45 -16.58
N LEU A 185 -4.07 5.20 -16.10
CA LEU A 185 -3.07 4.14 -16.30
C LEU A 185 -2.80 3.91 -17.79
N GLN A 186 -3.84 3.77 -18.61
CA GLN A 186 -3.68 3.59 -20.06
C GLN A 186 -2.91 4.75 -20.71
N HIS A 187 -3.15 6.00 -20.29
CA HIS A 187 -2.40 7.15 -20.79
C HIS A 187 -0.92 7.11 -20.38
N LEU A 188 -0.62 6.72 -19.14
CA LEU A 188 0.75 6.61 -18.65
C LEU A 188 1.50 5.47 -19.34
N LEU A 189 0.88 4.29 -19.45
CA LEU A 189 1.46 3.13 -20.13
C LEU A 189 1.72 3.40 -21.62
N ARG A 190 0.83 4.12 -22.32
CA ARG A 190 1.07 4.50 -23.72
C ARG A 190 2.27 5.43 -23.91
N ARG A 191 2.57 6.25 -22.89
CA ARG A 191 3.71 7.17 -22.90
C ARG A 191 4.99 6.53 -22.38
N TRP A 192 4.90 5.37 -21.75
CA TRP A 192 6.04 4.57 -21.33
C TRP A 192 6.71 4.02 -22.59
N SER A 193 7.74 4.72 -23.06
CA SER A 193 8.38 4.53 -24.36
C SER A 193 9.37 3.37 -24.36
N SER A 194 8.90 2.14 -24.08
CA SER A 194 9.77 0.96 -24.04
C SER A 194 8.99 -0.34 -24.36
N PRO A 195 9.61 -1.31 -25.06
CA PRO A 195 9.04 -2.66 -25.21
C PRO A 195 8.82 -3.39 -23.88
N LEU A 196 9.35 -2.85 -22.77
CA LEU A 196 9.25 -3.42 -21.43
C LEU A 196 8.04 -2.90 -20.63
N THR A 197 7.16 -2.08 -21.21
CA THR A 197 5.99 -1.51 -20.52
C THR A 197 5.12 -2.61 -19.89
N PRO A 198 4.75 -2.50 -18.59
CA PRO A 198 3.89 -3.49 -17.95
C PRO A 198 2.51 -3.59 -18.62
N PRO A 199 1.93 -4.81 -18.74
CA PRO A 199 0.54 -4.97 -19.17
C PRO A 199 -0.42 -4.18 -18.27
N ILE A 200 -1.52 -3.68 -18.84
CA ILE A 200 -2.52 -2.90 -18.08
C ILE A 200 -3.08 -3.69 -16.88
N GLN A 201 -3.20 -5.01 -17.00
CA GLN A 201 -3.66 -5.89 -15.92
C GLN A 201 -2.69 -5.88 -14.74
N VAL A 202 -1.38 -5.93 -15.01
CA VAL A 202 -0.33 -5.88 -13.98
C VAL A 202 -0.28 -4.49 -13.33
N ALA A 203 -0.36 -3.44 -14.13
CA ALA A 203 -0.39 -2.06 -13.61
C ALA A 203 -1.64 -1.79 -12.76
N TYR A 204 -2.81 -2.28 -13.17
CA TYR A 204 -4.04 -2.15 -12.40
C TYR A 204 -4.03 -2.99 -11.13
N TRP A 205 -3.50 -4.21 -11.19
CA TRP A 205 -3.24 -5.04 -10.00
C TRP A 205 -2.34 -4.30 -9.01
N ALA A 206 -1.21 -3.75 -9.46
CA ALA A 206 -0.28 -3.03 -8.60
C ALA A 206 -0.94 -1.80 -7.95
N LEU A 207 -1.75 -1.06 -8.70
CA LEU A 207 -2.53 0.07 -8.17
C LEU A 207 -3.47 -0.38 -7.05
N ARG A 208 -4.28 -1.40 -7.28
CA ARG A 208 -5.24 -1.90 -6.28
C ARG A 208 -4.53 -2.51 -5.07
N THR A 209 -3.37 -3.13 -5.27
CA THR A 209 -2.48 -3.58 -4.19
C THR A 209 -1.98 -2.41 -3.34
N VAL A 210 -1.41 -1.36 -3.95
CA VAL A 210 -0.93 -0.17 -3.23
C VAL A 210 -2.06 0.48 -2.44
N LEU A 211 -3.19 0.74 -3.08
CA LEU A 211 -4.34 1.37 -2.44
C LEU A 211 -4.82 0.58 -1.21
N SER A 212 -4.91 -0.74 -1.31
CA SER A 212 -5.45 -1.59 -0.24
C SER A 212 -4.46 -1.90 0.88
N ARG A 213 -3.14 -1.85 0.64
CA ARG A 213 -2.11 -2.41 1.56
C ARG A 213 -1.06 -1.43 2.06
N MET A 214 -0.92 -0.25 1.45
CA MET A 214 0.12 0.70 1.85
C MET A 214 -0.09 1.25 3.26
N HIS A 215 1.04 1.64 3.85
CA HIS A 215 1.11 2.53 4.98
C HIS A 215 1.77 3.85 4.56
N MET A 216 1.33 4.96 5.15
CA MET A 216 1.98 6.25 4.98
C MET A 216 3.09 6.36 6.02
N LEU A 217 4.35 6.21 5.58
CA LEU A 217 5.52 6.13 6.47
C LEU A 217 6.54 7.24 6.14
N PRO A 218 7.42 7.64 7.07
CA PRO A 218 8.46 8.62 6.79
C PRO A 218 9.35 8.17 5.62
N LYS A 219 9.63 9.08 4.68
CA LYS A 219 10.41 8.82 3.46
C LYS A 219 11.77 8.16 3.71
N ALA A 220 12.49 8.58 4.76
CA ALA A 220 13.79 8.01 5.14
C ALA A 220 13.70 6.89 6.20
N GLY A 221 12.48 6.50 6.60
CA GLY A 221 12.23 5.60 7.73
C GLY A 221 12.65 6.16 9.10
N LEU A 222 13.25 7.34 9.18
CA LEU A 222 13.68 7.95 10.43
C LEU A 222 12.49 8.61 11.12
N ALA A 223 12.12 8.13 12.31
CA ALA A 223 11.21 8.83 13.19
C ALA A 223 12.02 9.87 14.01
N PRO A 224 11.51 11.09 14.20
CA PRO A 224 12.22 12.12 14.94
C PRO A 224 12.43 11.74 16.41
N GLN A 225 13.68 11.78 16.86
CA GLN A 225 14.03 11.58 18.28
C GLN A 225 13.47 12.69 19.18
N GLN A 226 13.12 13.86 18.62
CA GLN A 226 12.71 15.06 19.37
C GLN A 226 11.19 15.22 19.60
N LEU A 227 10.34 14.33 19.05
CA LEU A 227 8.87 14.44 19.20
C LEU A 227 8.24 13.39 20.12
N GLY A 228 9.05 12.58 20.81
CA GLY A 228 8.55 11.41 21.53
C GLY A 228 8.28 10.29 20.53
N SER A 229 8.93 9.14 20.75
CA SER A 229 8.97 7.95 19.90
C SER A 229 7.62 7.21 19.84
N THR A 230 6.54 7.87 19.42
CA THR A 230 5.19 7.28 19.29
C THR A 230 4.36 8.13 18.32
N LEU A 231 4.76 8.15 17.04
CA LEU A 231 3.87 8.63 15.99
C LEU A 231 2.92 7.48 15.63
N SER A 232 1.75 7.49 16.27
CA SER A 232 0.63 6.60 15.92
C SER A 232 0.13 7.01 14.54
N TYR A 233 0.46 6.21 13.52
CA TYR A 233 -0.01 6.42 12.16
C TYR A 233 -1.40 5.79 11.99
N THR A 234 -2.36 6.25 12.78
CA THR A 234 -3.78 6.17 12.39
C THR A 234 -3.95 7.02 11.14
N ALA A 235 -3.92 6.31 10.02
CA ALA A 235 -4.29 6.71 8.68
C ALA A 235 -5.09 8.03 8.57
N LEU A 236 -4.55 8.96 7.78
CA LEU A 236 -5.26 9.99 6.99
C LEU A 236 -6.04 11.09 7.74
N SER A 237 -6.25 11.05 9.05
CA SER A 237 -6.90 12.19 9.76
C SER A 237 -5.93 13.33 10.08
N THR A 238 -4.63 13.03 10.19
CA THR A 238 -3.62 14.04 10.49
C THR A 238 -3.11 14.78 9.26
N VAL A 239 -3.36 14.33 8.02
CA VAL A 239 -2.94 15.12 6.85
C VAL A 239 -3.79 16.39 6.73
N ASP A 240 -5.11 16.32 6.96
CA ASP A 240 -5.95 17.54 6.95
C ASP A 240 -5.74 18.43 8.17
N GLN A 241 -5.61 17.84 9.37
CA GLN A 241 -5.39 18.63 10.59
C GLN A 241 -3.96 19.18 10.67
N ALA A 242 -2.96 18.41 10.21
CA ALA A 242 -1.59 18.88 10.11
C ALA A 242 -1.40 19.81 8.91
N ASP A 243 -2.13 19.74 7.79
CA ASP A 243 -2.04 20.79 6.75
C ASP A 243 -2.75 22.09 7.15
N LEU A 244 -3.85 22.02 7.92
CA LEU A 244 -4.47 23.23 8.50
C LEU A 244 -3.61 23.85 9.60
N GLN A 245 -3.04 23.04 10.51
CA GLN A 245 -2.09 23.52 11.52
C GLN A 245 -0.74 23.91 10.94
N THR A 246 -0.24 23.23 9.90
CA THR A 246 0.99 23.59 9.20
C THR A 246 0.81 24.73 8.23
N ARG A 247 -0.39 25.13 7.78
CA ARG A 247 -0.52 26.41 7.06
C ARG A 247 -0.27 27.61 7.98
N TRP A 248 -0.84 27.59 9.18
CA TRP A 248 -0.56 28.62 10.18
C TRP A 248 0.87 28.50 10.73
N ARG A 249 1.35 27.29 11.03
CA ARG A 249 2.74 27.08 11.46
C ARG A 249 3.78 27.29 10.34
N ARG A 250 3.50 27.05 9.06
CA ARG A 250 4.39 27.37 7.91
C ARG A 250 4.40 28.88 7.68
N ARG A 251 3.29 29.60 7.86
CA ARG A 251 3.27 31.07 7.82
C ARG A 251 3.99 31.72 9.01
N PHE A 252 3.79 31.21 10.23
CA PHE A 252 4.51 31.68 11.42
C PHE A 252 5.98 31.24 11.42
N LYS A 253 6.29 30.00 11.01
CA LYS A 253 7.67 29.54 10.81
C LYS A 253 8.33 30.24 9.65
N SER A 254 7.68 30.60 8.54
CA SER A 254 8.36 31.36 7.48
C SER A 254 8.67 32.80 7.93
N MET A 255 7.84 33.38 8.81
CA MET A 255 8.12 34.68 9.44
C MET A 255 9.20 34.61 10.54
N LEU A 256 9.36 33.48 11.23
CA LEU A 256 10.42 33.26 12.23
C LEU A 256 11.71 32.69 11.63
N SER A 257 11.62 31.92 10.54
CA SER A 257 12.73 31.31 9.80
C SER A 257 13.53 32.32 8.98
N SER A 258 12.93 33.48 8.65
CA SER A 258 13.72 34.61 8.14
C SER A 258 14.63 35.25 9.21
N LEU A 259 14.48 34.87 10.48
CA LEU A 259 15.30 35.35 11.60
C LEU A 259 16.19 34.26 12.24
N THR A 260 15.86 32.98 12.08
CA THR A 260 16.70 31.87 12.56
C THR A 260 16.58 30.63 11.67
N GLY A 261 17.66 30.33 10.94
CA GLY A 261 18.20 28.98 10.68
C GLY A 261 17.31 27.89 10.05
N ASN A 262 17.67 27.53 8.82
CA ASN A 262 17.53 26.25 8.11
C ASN A 262 16.14 25.71 7.70
N PRO A 263 15.81 25.75 6.38
CA PRO A 263 14.62 25.12 5.79
C PRO A 263 14.72 23.58 5.59
N ALA A 264 15.85 22.95 5.88
CA ALA A 264 16.09 21.52 5.66
C ALA A 264 15.26 20.59 6.57
N ASP A 265 14.97 21.01 7.80
CA ASP A 265 14.27 20.17 8.80
C ASP A 265 12.77 19.97 8.49
N ALA A 266 12.21 20.72 7.53
CA ALA A 266 10.81 20.58 7.10
C ALA A 266 10.62 19.56 5.98
N GLU A 267 11.67 19.26 5.20
CA GLU A 267 11.66 18.18 4.19
C GLU A 267 11.77 16.79 4.83
N GLU A 268 12.22 16.71 6.09
CA GLU A 268 12.47 15.47 6.83
C GLU A 268 11.19 14.70 7.22
N TYR A 269 10.00 15.33 7.17
CA TYR A 269 8.72 14.75 7.58
C TYR A 269 7.72 14.57 6.43
N HIS A 270 8.21 14.16 5.26
CA HIS A 270 7.34 13.75 4.17
C HIS A 270 6.93 12.29 4.34
N LEU A 271 5.62 12.03 4.46
CA LEU A 271 5.08 10.68 4.47
C LEU A 271 4.88 10.19 3.04
N VAL A 272 5.40 8.99 2.75
CA VAL A 272 5.28 8.34 1.45
C VAL A 272 4.52 7.02 1.58
N PRO A 273 3.75 6.62 0.57
CA PRO A 273 3.15 5.30 0.53
C PRO A 273 4.27 4.26 0.50
N THR A 274 4.16 3.26 1.37
CA THR A 274 5.12 2.16 1.50
C THR A 274 4.35 0.87 1.72
N LEU A 275 4.64 -0.18 0.95
CA LEU A 275 4.23 -1.54 1.32
C LEU A 275 5.26 -2.12 2.27
N VAL A 276 4.78 -2.79 3.31
CA VAL A 276 5.62 -3.47 4.29
C VAL A 276 5.13 -4.92 4.35
N PRO A 277 5.78 -5.84 3.62
CA PRO A 277 5.47 -7.27 3.68
C PRO A 277 5.40 -7.74 5.13
N LEU A 278 4.55 -8.73 5.40
CA LEU A 278 4.19 -9.22 6.74
C LEU A 278 3.28 -8.27 7.54
N LEU A 279 3.60 -6.97 7.58
CA LEU A 279 2.78 -5.98 8.29
C LEU A 279 1.46 -5.73 7.53
N ASP A 280 1.52 -5.70 6.19
CA ASP A 280 0.35 -5.53 5.31
C ASP A 280 -0.60 -6.75 5.28
N MET A 281 -0.20 -7.89 5.88
CA MET A 281 -1.07 -9.05 6.09
C MET A 281 -2.06 -8.86 7.25
N THR A 282 -1.99 -7.71 7.94
CA THR A 282 -2.93 -7.37 9.02
C THR A 282 -4.35 -7.22 8.44
N PRO A 283 -5.32 -8.03 8.89
CA PRO A 283 -6.71 -7.95 8.46
C PRO A 283 -7.42 -6.72 9.02
N HIS A 284 -8.57 -6.41 8.40
CA HIS A 284 -9.52 -5.49 8.99
C HIS A 284 -10.29 -6.17 10.14
N ILE A 285 -10.42 -5.50 11.28
CA ILE A 285 -11.32 -5.87 12.38
C ILE A 285 -12.14 -4.65 12.85
N SER A 286 -13.26 -4.89 13.51
CA SER A 286 -14.18 -3.84 13.98
C SER A 286 -13.55 -2.88 15.01
N SER A 287 -12.65 -3.40 15.84
CA SER A 287 -11.90 -2.62 16.83
C SER A 287 -10.42 -2.99 16.76
N SER A 288 -9.58 -2.06 16.32
CA SER A 288 -8.12 -2.23 16.30
C SER A 288 -7.63 -2.76 17.64
N ASN A 289 -6.76 -3.78 17.59
CA ASN A 289 -5.99 -4.22 18.74
C ASN A 289 -4.49 -3.97 18.56
N VAL A 290 -4.09 -3.51 17.38
CA VAL A 290 -2.76 -2.97 17.09
C VAL A 290 -2.83 -1.61 16.42
N GLN A 291 -1.70 -0.90 16.40
CA GLN A 291 -1.46 0.29 15.59
C GLN A 291 -0.10 0.18 14.89
N VAL A 292 0.11 0.98 13.83
CA VAL A 292 1.37 1.03 13.11
C VAL A 292 2.19 2.22 13.60
N ASP A 293 3.37 1.92 14.15
CA ASP A 293 4.36 2.89 14.59
C ASP A 293 5.66 2.70 13.80
N VAL A 294 6.46 3.75 13.70
CA VAL A 294 7.83 3.67 13.16
C VAL A 294 8.79 4.00 14.28
N ASN A 295 9.66 3.04 14.61
CA ASN A 295 10.63 3.17 15.69
C ASN A 295 12.05 2.91 15.16
N THR A 296 13.01 3.63 15.73
CA THR A 296 14.43 3.31 15.53
C THR A 296 14.85 2.21 16.49
N ARG A 297 15.51 1.18 15.97
CA ARG A 297 16.12 0.10 16.76
C ARG A 297 17.64 0.29 16.81
N ASP A 298 18.38 -0.81 16.91
CA ASP A 298 19.83 -0.85 16.87
C ASP A 298 20.39 -0.26 15.57
N ALA A 299 21.61 0.25 15.63
CA ALA A 299 22.32 0.85 14.49
C ALA A 299 22.44 -0.07 13.26
N ARG A 300 22.27 -1.39 13.41
CA ARG A 300 22.30 -2.37 12.32
C ARG A 300 21.00 -2.44 11.52
N VAL A 301 19.87 -2.14 12.15
CA VAL A 301 18.52 -2.23 11.57
C VAL A 301 18.00 -0.84 11.21
N ASN A 302 18.49 0.19 11.91
CA ASN A 302 18.08 1.58 11.79
C ASN A 302 16.60 1.76 12.13
N SER A 303 15.70 1.67 11.13
CA SER A 303 14.27 1.92 11.30
C SER A 303 13.41 0.69 11.03
N CYS A 304 12.40 0.51 11.87
CA CYS A 304 11.39 -0.54 11.74
C CYS A 304 9.99 0.06 11.68
N ALA A 305 9.13 -0.52 10.85
CA ALA A 305 7.70 -0.41 11.01
C ALA A 305 7.22 -1.50 11.95
N GLU A 306 6.50 -1.10 13.00
CA GLU A 306 6.10 -1.97 14.09
C GLU A 306 4.58 -1.98 14.24
N LEU A 307 4.01 -3.17 14.44
CA LEU A 307 2.67 -3.31 15.00
C LEU A 307 2.80 -3.28 16.51
N ARG A 308 2.19 -2.30 17.17
CA ARG A 308 2.15 -2.22 18.64
C ARG A 308 0.74 -2.49 19.14
N ALA A 309 0.63 -3.33 20.16
CA ALA A 309 -0.64 -3.63 20.80
C ALA A 309 -1.22 -2.36 21.45
N VAL A 310 -2.47 -2.02 21.14
CA VAL A 310 -3.19 -0.88 21.76
C VAL A 310 -4.10 -1.30 22.91
N ARG A 311 -4.18 -2.62 23.15
CA ARG A 311 -4.81 -3.26 24.29
C ARG A 311 -4.18 -4.63 24.50
N ASP A 312 -4.53 -5.30 25.59
CA ASP A 312 -4.23 -6.72 25.75
C ASP A 312 -4.89 -7.54 24.63
N ILE A 313 -4.16 -8.53 24.11
CA ILE A 313 -4.58 -9.45 23.04
C ILE A 313 -4.46 -10.88 23.57
N ASP A 314 -5.53 -11.64 23.51
CA ASP A 314 -5.56 -13.01 24.01
C ASP A 314 -4.87 -13.99 23.05
N ALA A 315 -4.39 -15.12 23.58
CA ALA A 315 -3.88 -16.20 22.76
C ALA A 315 -4.99 -16.75 21.84
N GLY A 316 -4.68 -16.90 20.55
CA GLY A 316 -5.65 -17.30 19.52
C GLY A 316 -6.49 -16.15 18.96
N GLU A 317 -6.36 -14.94 19.50
CA GLU A 317 -7.08 -13.77 18.99
C GLU A 317 -6.50 -13.29 17.64
N THR A 318 -7.38 -12.82 16.75
CA THR A 318 -6.97 -12.18 15.49
C THR A 318 -6.33 -10.83 15.76
N ILE A 319 -5.11 -10.62 15.29
CA ILE A 319 -4.41 -9.32 15.31
C ILE A 319 -4.87 -8.53 14.09
N GLY A 320 -5.39 -7.33 14.27
CA GLY A 320 -6.04 -6.58 13.20
C GLY A 320 -6.11 -5.07 13.42
N LEU A 321 -6.34 -4.36 12.31
CA LEU A 321 -6.53 -2.92 12.27
C LEU A 321 -7.96 -2.58 11.86
N ARG A 322 -8.56 -1.58 12.50
CA ARG A 322 -9.74 -0.92 11.93
C ARG A 322 -9.26 -0.05 10.76
N PHE A 323 -9.66 -0.40 9.55
CA PHE A 323 -9.31 0.36 8.37
C PHE A 323 -10.05 1.69 8.40
N ASN A 324 -9.40 2.73 7.87
CA ASN A 324 -9.93 4.07 7.91
C ASN A 324 -11.24 4.19 7.11
N THR A 325 -12.24 4.81 7.72
CA THR A 325 -13.57 5.08 7.15
C THR A 325 -13.78 6.56 6.80
N SER A 326 -12.75 7.41 6.88
CA SER A 326 -12.87 8.85 6.62
C SER A 326 -13.06 9.20 5.13
N GLN A 327 -12.84 8.25 4.23
CA GLN A 327 -13.01 8.45 2.79
C GLN A 327 -14.43 8.10 2.36
N ALA A 328 -14.87 8.60 1.20
CA ALA A 328 -16.19 8.30 0.68
C ALA A 328 -16.42 6.78 0.52
N PRO A 329 -17.61 6.23 0.84
CA PRO A 329 -17.87 4.80 0.77
C PRO A 329 -17.57 4.17 -0.60
N ALA A 330 -17.85 4.88 -1.70
CA ALA A 330 -17.50 4.43 -3.06
C ALA A 330 -15.99 4.27 -3.25
N PHE A 331 -15.19 5.21 -2.72
CA PHE A 331 -13.73 5.12 -2.75
C PHE A 331 -13.22 4.01 -1.82
N LEU A 332 -13.84 3.81 -0.64
CA LEU A 332 -13.48 2.70 0.25
C LEU A 332 -13.74 1.33 -0.42
N LEU A 333 -14.87 1.20 -1.12
CA LEU A 333 -15.19 0.01 -1.89
C LEU A 333 -14.18 -0.22 -3.03
N PHE A 334 -13.79 0.84 -3.73
CA PHE A 334 -12.73 0.78 -4.75
C PHE A 334 -11.38 0.40 -4.11
N ARG A 335 -11.06 0.99 -2.96
CA ARG A 335 -9.78 0.81 -2.28
C ARG A 335 -9.61 -0.57 -1.64
N PHE A 336 -10.63 -1.10 -0.98
CA PHE A 336 -10.53 -2.32 -0.16
C PHE A 336 -11.38 -3.49 -0.68
N GLY A 337 -12.30 -3.25 -1.61
CA GLY A 337 -13.27 -4.27 -2.06
C GLY A 337 -14.41 -4.50 -1.07
N PHE A 338 -14.47 -3.72 0.02
CA PHE A 338 -15.55 -3.69 1.00
C PHE A 338 -15.59 -2.32 1.68
N ILE A 339 -16.67 -2.02 2.40
CA ILE A 339 -16.78 -0.81 3.24
C ILE A 339 -16.50 -1.24 4.69
N PRO A 340 -15.40 -0.80 5.32
CA PRO A 340 -15.11 -1.11 6.72
C PRO A 340 -16.22 -0.60 7.64
N GLN A 341 -16.67 -1.42 8.61
CA GLN A 341 -17.75 -1.08 9.55
C GLN A 341 -17.26 -0.84 10.97
#